data_AF-A0A9D1Y0X8-F1
#
_entry.id   AF-A0A9D1Y0X8-F1
#
_cell.length_a   1.000
_cell.length_b   1.000
_cell.length_c   1.000
_cell.angle_alpha   90.00
_cell.angle_beta   90.00
_cell.angle_gamma   90.00
#
_symmetry.space_group_name_H-M   'P 1'
#
loop_
_entity.id
_entity.type
_entity.pdbx_description
1 polymer ?
#
loop_
_entity_poly.entity_id
_entity_poly.type
_entity_poly.pdbx_seq_one_letter_code
_entity_poly.pdbx_strand_id
1 'polypeptide(L)'
;MPSEVKSIQEQGFRSSLFGFDKNDVLAYMNALADETQQREMEYEQKLQNLQTDLDAQRQARTDADARAQALQAEAAAATQRADTAEARRREGEEQLRTLQKQLDTYQNGQKESQKNANIWQLKCHDLQQQVEDLQQQLADAQRQGAAAPAPDAVREAKLEARKILADAHLYAESAEKELRQQAEAQKSRMAENARGIAAGVMLVRDRLARVDQRLSAATLDMEGLTRSIYQALDDTEAELRELGAEMKDFAKGTPEQDDPAPPRPAAPQFRVRASAQPVRPRRSAPPPPPAKTPAPPKPAVRRLRSVQRPVSQLLQDEIDRLDDPAQKK
;
A
#
# COMPACT_ATOMS: atom_id res chain seq x y z
N MET A 1 -107.24 -30.93 -47.24
CA MET A 1 -107.33 -31.28 -45.81
C MET A 1 -106.72 -30.14 -45.00
N PRO A 2 -107.51 -29.51 -44.13
CA PRO A 2 -107.11 -28.35 -43.32
C PRO A 2 -106.32 -28.82 -42.10
N SER A 3 -105.33 -28.05 -41.66
CA SER A 3 -104.69 -28.24 -40.36
C SER A 3 -104.61 -26.89 -39.66
N GLU A 4 -105.45 -26.78 -38.64
CA GLU A 4 -105.66 -25.66 -37.72
C GLU A 4 -104.36 -25.02 -37.24
N VAL A 5 -104.31 -23.68 -37.34
CA VAL A 5 -103.38 -22.86 -36.58
C VAL A 5 -103.88 -22.86 -35.13
N LYS A 6 -103.34 -23.77 -34.30
CA LYS A 6 -103.51 -23.71 -32.84
C LYS A 6 -102.81 -22.45 -32.36
N SER A 7 -103.61 -21.41 -32.10
CA SER A 7 -103.20 -20.25 -31.32
C SER A 7 -102.88 -20.73 -29.90
N ILE A 8 -101.62 -21.11 -29.67
CA ILE A 8 -101.08 -21.19 -28.32
C ILE A 8 -101.05 -19.73 -27.85
N GLN A 9 -102.09 -19.33 -27.13
CA GLN A 9 -102.02 -18.16 -26.26
C GLN A 9 -100.73 -18.28 -25.47
N GLU A 10 -99.83 -17.33 -25.68
CA GLU A 10 -98.64 -17.09 -24.88
C GLU A 10 -99.08 -16.81 -23.43
N GLN A 11 -99.49 -17.85 -22.72
CA GLN A 11 -99.39 -17.86 -21.27
C GLN A 11 -97.89 -17.97 -21.02
N GLY A 12 -97.27 -16.80 -20.84
CA GLY A 12 -95.85 -16.66 -20.57
C GLY A 12 -95.39 -17.73 -19.61
N PHE A 13 -94.25 -18.34 -19.93
CA PHE A 13 -93.48 -19.18 -19.02
C PHE A 13 -93.65 -18.62 -17.62
N ARG A 14 -94.30 -19.36 -16.71
CA ARG A 14 -94.42 -18.92 -15.32
C ARG A 14 -93.00 -18.66 -14.86
N SER A 15 -92.66 -17.37 -14.70
CA SER A 15 -91.32 -16.92 -14.34
C SER A 15 -90.92 -17.41 -12.95
N SER A 16 -91.85 -18.04 -12.22
CA SER A 16 -91.59 -18.73 -10.96
C SER A 16 -92.14 -20.16 -10.96
N LEU A 17 -91.26 -21.11 -10.64
CA LEU A 17 -91.60 -22.50 -10.31
C LEU A 17 -91.04 -22.78 -8.91
N PHE A 18 -91.89 -23.22 -7.97
CA PHE A 18 -91.53 -23.47 -6.56
C PHE A 18 -91.02 -22.25 -5.76
N GLY A 19 -91.54 -21.05 -6.03
CA GLY A 19 -91.23 -19.85 -5.24
C GLY A 19 -89.89 -19.18 -5.56
N PHE A 20 -89.15 -19.68 -6.56
CA PHE A 20 -87.96 -19.04 -7.11
C PHE A 20 -88.32 -18.33 -8.40
N ASP A 21 -87.98 -17.05 -8.53
CA ASP A 21 -88.08 -16.34 -9.81
C ASP A 21 -86.87 -16.68 -10.68
N LYS A 22 -87.12 -16.96 -11.97
CA LYS A 22 -86.11 -17.25 -12.98
C LYS A 22 -85.08 -16.14 -13.08
N ASN A 23 -85.50 -14.88 -12.95
CA ASN A 23 -84.60 -13.74 -13.03
C ASN A 23 -83.67 -13.69 -11.82
N ASP A 24 -84.16 -14.05 -10.64
CA ASP A 24 -83.35 -14.07 -9.41
C ASP A 24 -82.29 -15.18 -9.47
N VAL A 25 -82.65 -16.36 -9.99
CA VAL A 25 -81.70 -17.48 -10.17
C VAL A 25 -80.62 -17.12 -11.19
N LEU A 26 -80.99 -16.49 -12.31
CA LEU A 26 -80.02 -16.03 -13.30
C LEU A 26 -79.12 -14.91 -12.78
N ALA A 27 -79.68 -13.97 -12.01
CA ALA A 27 -78.91 -12.91 -11.36
C ALA A 27 -77.90 -13.50 -10.35
N TYR A 28 -78.30 -14.48 -9.55
CA TYR A 28 -77.39 -15.17 -8.62
C TYR A 28 -76.32 -15.99 -9.36
N MET A 29 -76.67 -16.70 -10.44
CA MET A 29 -75.68 -17.42 -11.26
C MET A 29 -74.67 -16.49 -11.92
N ASN A 30 -75.11 -15.35 -12.43
CA ASN A 30 -74.21 -14.33 -12.97
C ASN A 30 -73.33 -13.73 -11.87
N ALA A 31 -73.90 -13.38 -10.70
CA ALA A 31 -73.14 -12.88 -9.57
C ALA A 31 -72.09 -13.88 -9.07
N LEU A 32 -72.41 -15.19 -9.04
CA LEU A 32 -71.47 -16.24 -8.66
C LEU A 32 -70.36 -16.43 -9.70
N ALA A 33 -70.69 -16.35 -11.00
CA ALA A 33 -69.71 -16.39 -12.07
C ALA A 33 -68.76 -15.19 -11.99
N ASP A 34 -69.29 -13.98 -11.76
CA ASP A 34 -68.52 -12.75 -11.59
C ASP A 34 -67.63 -12.82 -10.34
N GLU A 35 -68.14 -13.32 -9.21
CA GLU A 35 -67.35 -13.49 -7.98
C GLU A 35 -66.23 -14.52 -8.15
N THR A 36 -66.50 -15.60 -8.87
CA THR A 36 -65.48 -16.63 -9.17
C THR A 36 -64.39 -16.05 -10.05
N GLN A 37 -64.76 -15.30 -11.09
CA GLN A 37 -63.81 -14.62 -11.97
C GLN A 37 -62.98 -13.57 -11.19
N GLN A 38 -63.60 -12.81 -10.29
CA GLN A 38 -62.89 -11.85 -9.44
C GLN A 38 -61.86 -12.54 -8.54
N ARG A 39 -62.24 -13.64 -7.88
CA ARG A 39 -61.33 -14.41 -7.03
C ARG A 39 -60.16 -14.99 -7.83
N GLU A 40 -60.40 -15.47 -9.05
CA GLU A 40 -59.35 -15.93 -9.96
C GLU A 40 -58.37 -14.80 -10.28
N MET A 41 -58.87 -13.62 -10.66
CA MET A 41 -58.03 -12.44 -10.89
C MET A 41 -57.23 -12.03 -9.66
N GLU A 42 -57.82 -12.09 -8.46
CA GLU A 42 -57.10 -11.80 -7.21
C GLU A 42 -56.00 -12.82 -6.93
N TYR A 43 -56.23 -14.11 -7.18
CA TYR A 43 -55.22 -15.14 -7.01
C TYR A 43 -54.08 -14.97 -8.02
N GLU A 44 -54.39 -14.63 -9.27
CA GLU A 44 -53.38 -14.34 -10.29
C GLU A 44 -52.53 -13.13 -9.92
N GLN A 45 -53.14 -12.05 -9.43
CA GLN A 45 -52.41 -10.88 -8.93
C GLN A 45 -51.52 -11.25 -7.73
N LYS A 46 -52.02 -12.04 -6.78
CA LYS A 46 -51.22 -12.53 -5.63
C LYS A 46 -50.04 -13.39 -6.10
N LEU A 47 -50.24 -14.27 -7.09
CA LEU A 47 -49.17 -15.09 -7.66
C LEU A 47 -48.11 -14.25 -8.35
N GLN A 48 -48.51 -13.24 -9.14
CA GLN A 48 -47.58 -12.31 -9.78
C GLN A 48 -46.76 -11.54 -8.73
N ASN A 49 -47.40 -11.02 -7.69
CA ASN A 49 -46.71 -10.31 -6.62
C ASN A 49 -45.69 -11.21 -5.89
N LEU A 50 -46.08 -12.44 -5.56
CA LEU A 50 -45.18 -13.41 -4.92
C LEU A 50 -44.00 -13.79 -5.83
N GLN A 51 -44.22 -13.90 -7.14
CA GLN A 51 -43.14 -14.14 -8.11
C GLN A 51 -42.17 -12.96 -8.15
N THR A 52 -42.68 -11.73 -8.23
CA THR A 52 -41.83 -10.53 -8.21
C THR A 52 -41.04 -10.40 -6.91
N ASP A 53 -41.65 -10.72 -5.77
CA ASP A 53 -41.00 -10.70 -4.46
C ASP A 53 -39.90 -11.77 -4.36
N LEU A 54 -40.15 -12.98 -4.85
CA LEU A 54 -39.15 -14.05 -4.89
C LEU A 54 -37.97 -13.67 -5.78
N ASP A 55 -38.22 -13.07 -6.94
CA ASP A 55 -37.16 -12.65 -7.85
C ASP A 55 -36.37 -11.47 -7.27
N ALA A 56 -37.03 -10.51 -6.62
CA ALA A 56 -36.38 -9.43 -5.90
C ALA A 56 -35.51 -9.97 -4.75
N GLN A 57 -36.00 -10.93 -3.98
CA GLN A 57 -35.23 -11.57 -2.90
C GLN A 57 -34.04 -12.38 -3.43
N ARG A 58 -34.20 -13.08 -4.56
CA ARG A 58 -33.09 -13.78 -5.21
C ARG A 58 -32.01 -12.81 -5.65
N GLN A 59 -32.37 -11.70 -6.29
CA GLN A 59 -31.43 -10.65 -6.69
C GLN A 59 -30.73 -10.02 -5.48
N ALA A 60 -31.49 -9.68 -4.43
CA ALA A 60 -30.92 -9.14 -3.20
C ALA A 60 -29.92 -10.12 -2.55
N ARG A 61 -30.22 -11.42 -2.57
CA ARG A 61 -29.32 -12.45 -2.07
C ARG A 61 -28.04 -12.56 -2.92
N THR A 62 -28.16 -12.55 -4.25
CA THR A 62 -26.98 -12.59 -5.12
C THR A 62 -26.09 -11.36 -4.95
N ASP A 63 -26.69 -10.19 -4.75
CA ASP A 63 -25.96 -8.96 -4.48
C ASP A 63 -25.26 -9.00 -3.11
N ALA A 64 -25.93 -9.52 -2.09
CA ALA A 64 -25.36 -9.70 -0.76
C ALA A 64 -24.20 -10.70 -0.79
N ASP A 65 -24.34 -11.83 -1.50
CA ASP A 65 -23.29 -12.83 -1.66
C ASP A 65 -22.07 -12.24 -2.40
N ALA A 66 -22.30 -11.44 -3.45
CA ALA A 66 -21.23 -10.75 -4.17
C ALA A 66 -20.50 -9.73 -3.27
N ARG A 67 -21.23 -8.97 -2.45
CA ARG A 67 -20.66 -8.04 -1.46
C ARG A 67 -19.86 -8.79 -0.38
N ALA A 68 -20.36 -9.91 0.11
CA ALA A 68 -19.67 -10.74 1.09
C ALA A 68 -18.35 -11.29 0.52
N GLN A 69 -18.35 -11.77 -0.72
CA GLN A 69 -17.14 -12.23 -1.40
C GLN A 69 -16.12 -11.10 -1.63
N ALA A 70 -16.60 -9.91 -2.00
CA ALA A 70 -15.73 -8.74 -2.17
C ALA A 70 -15.07 -8.34 -0.83
N LEU A 71 -15.84 -8.29 0.26
CA LEU A 71 -15.32 -8.01 1.60
C LEU A 71 -14.34 -9.09 2.07
N GLN A 72 -14.61 -10.36 1.78
CA GLN A 72 -13.69 -11.46 2.11
C GLN A 72 -12.36 -11.33 1.35
N ALA A 73 -12.40 -10.97 0.07
CA ALA A 73 -11.20 -10.71 -0.73
C ALA A 73 -10.42 -9.49 -0.22
N GLU A 74 -11.12 -8.43 0.18
CA GLU A 74 -10.50 -7.25 0.77
C GLU A 74 -9.85 -7.54 2.12
N ALA A 75 -10.51 -8.31 2.98
CA ALA A 75 -9.97 -8.77 4.25
C ALA A 75 -8.70 -9.62 4.04
N ALA A 76 -8.72 -10.56 3.09
CA ALA A 76 -7.54 -11.35 2.75
C ALA A 76 -6.39 -10.48 2.24
N ALA A 77 -6.67 -9.49 1.38
CA ALA A 77 -5.68 -8.54 0.91
C ALA A 77 -5.14 -7.64 2.04
N ALA A 78 -5.98 -7.26 3.01
CA ALA A 78 -5.56 -6.51 4.18
C ALA A 78 -4.63 -7.33 5.08
N THR A 79 -4.94 -8.60 5.32
CA THR A 79 -4.07 -9.52 6.08
C THR A 79 -2.71 -9.68 5.41
N GLN A 80 -2.67 -9.90 4.08
CA GLN A 80 -1.39 -9.98 3.36
C GLN A 80 -0.57 -8.68 3.49
N ARG A 81 -1.22 -7.51 3.42
CA ARG A 81 -0.53 -6.24 3.64
C ARG A 81 0.03 -6.14 5.07
N ALA A 82 -0.73 -6.59 6.07
CA ALA A 82 -0.27 -6.63 7.46
C ALA A 82 0.95 -7.56 7.62
N ASP A 83 0.90 -8.77 7.07
CA ASP A 83 2.01 -9.74 7.13
C ASP A 83 3.29 -9.18 6.48
N THR A 84 3.15 -8.52 5.33
CA THR A 84 4.31 -7.87 4.67
C THR A 84 4.88 -6.70 5.49
N ALA A 85 4.02 -5.96 6.19
CA ALA A 85 4.46 -4.90 7.08
C ALA A 85 5.17 -5.46 8.32
N GLU A 86 4.66 -6.55 8.90
CA GLU A 86 5.32 -7.25 10.01
C GLU A 86 6.67 -7.84 9.60
N ALA A 87 6.78 -8.45 8.42
CA ALA A 87 8.04 -8.97 7.92
C ALA A 87 9.10 -7.86 7.83
N ARG A 88 8.74 -6.71 7.25
CA ARG A 88 9.62 -5.53 7.18
C ARG A 88 9.96 -4.99 8.57
N ARG A 89 9.02 -5.03 9.51
CA ARG A 89 9.27 -4.62 10.90
C ARG A 89 10.31 -5.53 11.56
N ARG A 90 10.18 -6.85 11.40
CA ARG A 90 11.12 -7.85 11.92
C ARG A 90 12.51 -7.68 11.32
N GLU A 91 12.60 -7.50 10.00
CA GLU A 91 13.87 -7.19 9.33
C GLU A 91 14.51 -5.91 9.88
N GLY A 92 13.73 -4.86 10.11
CA GLY A 92 14.19 -3.62 10.74
C GLY A 92 14.68 -3.82 12.18
N GLU A 93 13.97 -4.61 12.98
CA GLU A 93 14.38 -4.97 14.35
C GLU A 93 15.69 -5.77 14.38
N GLU A 94 15.89 -6.68 13.42
CA GLU A 94 17.16 -7.41 13.28
C GLU A 94 18.32 -6.50 12.89
N GLN A 95 18.09 -5.54 11.99
CA GLN A 95 19.08 -4.52 11.65
C GLN A 95 19.42 -3.63 12.85
N LEU A 96 18.43 -3.24 13.65
CA LEU A 96 18.67 -2.48 14.88
C LEU A 96 19.47 -3.29 15.90
N ARG A 97 19.16 -4.59 16.07
CA ARG A 97 19.92 -5.48 16.95
C ARG A 97 21.38 -5.63 16.51
N THR A 98 21.64 -5.72 15.20
CA THR A 98 23.02 -5.82 14.69
C THR A 98 23.78 -4.51 14.88
N LEU A 99 23.16 -3.35 14.60
CA LEU A 99 23.74 -2.03 14.87
C LEU A 99 24.03 -1.81 16.36
N GLN A 100 23.14 -2.27 17.24
CA GLN A 100 23.35 -2.18 18.68
C GLN A 100 24.54 -3.02 19.14
N LYS A 101 24.66 -4.28 18.68
CA LYS A 101 25.84 -5.10 18.95
C LYS A 101 27.12 -4.44 18.45
N GLN A 102 27.09 -3.84 17.25
CA GLN A 102 28.24 -3.10 16.73
C GLN A 102 28.60 -1.93 17.65
N LEU A 103 27.62 -1.13 18.08
CA LEU A 103 27.83 -0.03 19.02
C LEU A 103 28.49 -0.51 20.32
N ASP A 104 28.01 -1.62 20.90
CA ASP A 104 28.58 -2.20 22.10
C ASP A 104 30.03 -2.65 21.88
N THR A 105 30.33 -3.29 20.73
CA THR A 105 31.71 -3.69 20.39
C THR A 105 32.64 -2.48 20.21
N TYR A 106 32.19 -1.41 19.55
CA TYR A 106 32.97 -0.18 19.42
C TYR A 106 33.20 0.48 20.78
N GLN A 107 32.17 0.54 21.63
CA GLN A 107 32.28 1.13 22.95
C GLN A 107 33.25 0.34 23.84
N ASN A 108 33.18 -0.99 23.81
CA ASN A 108 34.11 -1.85 24.54
C ASN A 108 35.55 -1.70 24.01
N GLY A 109 35.73 -1.72 22.68
CA GLY A 109 37.03 -1.50 22.05
C GLY A 109 37.64 -0.13 22.40
N GLN A 110 36.82 0.91 22.49
CA GLN A 110 37.27 2.24 22.93
C GLN A 110 37.72 2.22 24.39
N LYS A 111 36.94 1.61 25.29
CA LYS A 111 37.31 1.48 26.71
C LYS A 111 38.60 0.68 26.88
N GLU A 112 38.77 -0.39 26.13
CA GLU A 112 39.96 -1.25 26.18
C GLU A 112 41.19 -0.53 25.60
N SER A 113 41.05 0.18 24.49
CA SER A 113 42.09 1.03 23.93
C SER A 113 42.56 2.10 24.92
N GLN A 114 41.62 2.76 25.63
CA GLN A 114 41.96 3.71 26.70
C GLN A 114 42.74 3.06 27.85
N LYS A 115 42.31 1.87 28.31
CA LYS A 115 43.04 1.11 29.32
C LYS A 115 44.45 0.75 28.86
N ASN A 116 44.58 0.29 27.61
CA ASN A 116 45.87 -0.06 27.02
C ASN A 116 46.78 1.17 26.89
N ALA A 117 46.24 2.32 26.50
CA ALA A 117 46.97 3.58 26.48
C ALA A 117 47.49 3.96 27.87
N ASN A 118 46.66 3.86 28.92
CA ASN A 118 47.07 4.13 30.30
C ASN A 118 48.17 3.16 30.78
N ILE A 119 48.04 1.86 30.48
CA ILE A 119 49.07 0.86 30.81
C ILE A 119 50.37 1.18 30.08
N TRP A 120 50.30 1.59 28.82
CA TRP A 120 51.48 1.91 28.03
C TRP A 120 52.16 3.19 28.54
N GLN A 121 51.39 4.21 28.93
CA GLN A 121 51.91 5.42 29.58
C GLN A 121 52.65 5.09 30.89
N LEU A 122 52.08 4.23 31.74
CA LEU A 122 52.73 3.76 32.96
C LEU A 122 54.05 3.05 32.64
N LYS A 123 54.05 2.11 31.68
CA LYS A 123 55.28 1.43 31.25
C LYS A 123 56.34 2.41 30.73
N CYS A 124 55.94 3.43 29.97
CA CYS A 124 56.87 4.46 29.53
C CYS A 124 57.46 5.26 30.69
N HIS A 125 56.65 5.58 31.69
CA HIS A 125 57.13 6.25 32.90
C HIS A 125 58.12 5.37 33.68
N ASP A 126 57.80 4.08 33.88
CA ASP A 126 58.67 3.12 34.57
C ASP A 126 60.01 2.95 33.82
N LEU A 127 59.97 2.85 32.49
CA LEU A 127 61.18 2.76 31.66
C LEU A 127 61.99 4.05 31.69
N GLN A 128 61.34 5.22 31.69
CA GLN A 128 62.03 6.51 31.85
C GLN A 128 62.77 6.58 33.19
N GLN A 129 62.11 6.17 34.29
CA GLN A 129 62.76 6.07 35.60
C GLN A 129 63.95 5.11 35.58
N GLN A 130 63.81 3.91 35.00
CA GLN A 130 64.92 2.96 34.90
C GLN A 130 66.11 3.54 34.12
N VAL A 131 65.85 4.29 33.05
CA VAL A 131 66.92 4.96 32.29
C VAL A 131 67.59 6.06 33.11
N GLU A 132 66.83 6.86 33.86
CA GLU A 132 67.37 7.89 34.76
C GLU A 132 68.22 7.28 35.88
N ASP A 133 67.74 6.20 36.51
CA ASP A 133 68.46 5.46 37.54
C ASP A 133 69.76 4.86 37.00
N LEU A 134 69.74 4.22 35.82
CA LEU A 134 70.92 3.69 35.17
C LEU A 134 71.90 4.80 34.77
N GLN A 135 71.41 5.95 34.31
CA GLN A 135 72.25 7.11 34.02
C GLN A 135 72.92 7.67 35.28
N GLN A 136 72.21 7.73 36.41
CA GLN A 136 72.79 8.11 37.70
C GLN A 136 73.85 7.11 38.16
N GLN A 137 73.58 5.80 38.06
CA GLN A 137 74.56 4.75 38.39
C GLN A 137 75.83 4.86 37.54
N LEU A 138 75.69 5.13 36.24
CA LEU A 138 76.83 5.36 35.35
C LEU A 138 77.62 6.62 35.73
N ALA A 139 76.93 7.72 36.08
CA ALA A 139 77.56 8.96 36.52
C ALA A 139 78.33 8.78 37.83
N ASP A 140 77.78 8.02 38.78
CA ASP A 140 78.43 7.72 40.05
C ASP A 140 79.61 6.75 39.88
N ALA A 141 79.50 5.74 39.02
CA ALA A 141 80.61 4.85 38.67
C ALA A 141 81.76 5.61 37.98
N GLN A 142 81.44 6.61 37.13
CA GLN A 142 82.43 7.51 36.53
C GLN A 142 83.11 8.40 37.58
N ARG A 143 82.37 8.92 38.56
CA ARG A 143 82.93 9.67 39.69
C ARG A 143 83.81 8.81 40.59
N GLN A 144 83.50 7.52 40.72
CA GLN A 144 84.25 6.54 41.51
C GLN A 144 85.47 5.95 40.76
N GLY A 145 85.78 6.41 39.54
CA GLY A 145 87.01 6.04 38.85
C GLY A 145 87.02 4.65 38.19
N ALA A 146 85.84 4.06 37.93
CA ALA A 146 85.75 2.81 37.18
C ALA A 146 86.28 2.98 35.73
N ALA A 147 87.12 2.04 35.28
CA ALA A 147 87.77 2.07 33.97
C ALA A 147 86.74 2.18 32.83
N ALA A 148 86.99 3.10 31.88
CA ALA A 148 86.11 3.37 30.76
C ALA A 148 85.92 2.10 29.90
N PRO A 149 84.67 1.76 29.51
CA PRO A 149 84.43 0.69 28.55
C PRO A 149 85.13 1.02 27.23
N ALA A 150 85.70 0.00 26.58
CA ALA A 150 86.47 0.17 25.35
C ALA A 150 85.67 1.01 24.31
N PRO A 151 86.25 2.10 23.76
CA PRO A 151 85.53 3.12 23.00
C PRO A 151 84.86 2.59 21.73
N ASP A 152 85.37 1.49 21.17
CA ASP A 152 84.85 0.88 19.95
C ASP A 152 83.51 0.16 20.17
N ALA A 153 83.35 -0.57 21.27
CA ALA A 153 82.08 -1.25 21.60
C ALA A 153 80.96 -0.25 21.90
N VAL A 154 81.29 0.88 22.53
CA VAL A 154 80.31 1.97 22.80
C VAL A 154 79.89 2.66 21.50
N ARG A 155 80.79 2.80 20.53
CA ARG A 155 80.49 3.40 19.23
C ARG A 155 79.64 2.49 18.36
N GLU A 156 79.92 1.19 18.36
CA GLU A 156 79.09 0.17 17.68
C GLU A 156 77.69 0.09 18.30
N ALA A 157 77.57 0.00 19.62
CA ALA A 157 76.26 -0.03 20.30
C ALA A 157 75.43 1.24 20.01
N LYS A 158 76.06 2.42 19.89
CA LYS A 158 75.37 3.66 19.49
C LYS A 158 74.87 3.65 18.05
N LEU A 159 75.62 3.03 17.14
CA LEU A 159 75.20 2.88 15.74
C LEU A 159 74.03 1.90 15.62
N GLU A 160 74.09 0.79 16.34
CA GLU A 160 72.99 -0.19 16.39
C GLU A 160 71.72 0.39 17.03
N ALA A 161 71.85 1.11 18.15
CA ALA A 161 70.73 1.80 18.78
C ALA A 161 70.06 2.83 17.83
N ARG A 162 70.86 3.58 17.07
CA ARG A 162 70.33 4.50 16.04
C ARG A 162 69.60 3.78 14.92
N LYS A 163 70.10 2.61 14.52
CA LYS A 163 69.46 1.79 13.48
C LYS A 163 68.11 1.25 13.95
N ILE A 164 68.04 0.73 15.18
CA ILE A 164 66.80 0.26 15.80
C ILE A 164 65.79 1.39 15.96
N LEU A 165 66.23 2.58 16.39
CA LEU A 165 65.37 3.76 16.48
C LEU A 165 64.84 4.20 15.11
N ALA A 166 65.68 4.20 14.07
CA ALA A 166 65.26 4.54 12.71
C ALA A 166 64.24 3.53 12.17
N ASP A 167 64.46 2.23 12.37
CA ASP A 167 63.52 1.18 11.97
C ASP A 167 62.20 1.27 12.74
N ALA A 168 62.24 1.56 14.06
CA ALA A 168 61.05 1.77 14.88
C ALA A 168 60.24 3.01 14.42
N HIS A 169 60.93 4.09 14.04
CA HIS A 169 60.28 5.27 13.49
C HIS A 169 59.60 4.99 12.14
N LEU A 170 60.27 4.27 11.23
CA LEU A 170 59.68 3.88 9.95
C LEU A 170 58.45 3.00 10.15
N TYR A 171 58.50 2.06 11.10
CA TYR A 171 57.36 1.19 11.42
C TYR A 171 56.19 1.97 12.01
N ALA A 172 56.47 2.90 12.94
CA ALA A 172 55.46 3.79 13.50
C ALA A 172 54.83 4.68 12.41
N GLU A 173 55.63 5.24 11.51
CA GLU A 173 55.14 6.08 10.41
C GLU A 173 54.29 5.27 9.40
N SER A 174 54.66 4.01 9.11
CA SER A 174 53.83 3.13 8.28
C SER A 174 52.52 2.77 8.97
N ALA A 175 52.54 2.45 10.27
CA ALA A 175 51.33 2.13 11.03
C ALA A 175 50.38 3.33 11.11
N GLU A 176 50.91 4.56 11.30
CA GLU A 176 50.11 5.78 11.25
C GLU A 176 49.49 6.02 9.87
N LYS A 177 50.24 5.79 8.78
CA LYS A 177 49.72 5.92 7.41
C LYS A 177 48.59 4.93 7.14
N GLU A 178 48.74 3.68 7.56
CA GLU A 178 47.69 2.66 7.41
C GLU A 178 46.43 3.01 8.22
N LEU A 179 46.58 3.42 9.48
CA LEU A 179 45.44 3.87 10.31
C LEU A 179 44.74 5.09 9.70
N ARG A 180 45.50 6.07 9.18
CA ARG A 180 44.94 7.21 8.46
C ARG A 180 44.17 6.78 7.22
N GLN A 181 44.72 5.88 6.42
CA GLN A 181 44.06 5.37 5.22
C GLN A 181 42.75 4.64 5.56
N GLN A 182 42.74 3.84 6.63
CA GLN A 182 41.51 3.18 7.10
C GLN A 182 40.46 4.19 7.54
N ALA A 183 40.85 5.21 8.32
CA ALA A 183 39.96 6.27 8.76
C ALA A 183 39.41 7.09 7.58
N GLU A 184 40.25 7.39 6.58
CA GLU A 184 39.85 8.13 5.38
C GLU A 184 38.93 7.29 4.48
N ALA A 185 39.19 5.99 4.34
CA ALA A 185 38.30 5.06 3.65
C ALA A 185 36.94 4.95 4.36
N GLN A 186 36.91 4.87 5.69
CA GLN A 186 35.67 4.87 6.46
C GLN A 186 34.91 6.18 6.28
N LYS A 187 35.60 7.32 6.36
CA LYS A 187 35.01 8.65 6.15
C LYS A 187 34.43 8.80 4.74
N SER A 188 35.13 8.29 3.71
CA SER A 188 34.63 8.29 2.33
C SER A 188 33.35 7.46 2.19
N ARG A 189 33.32 6.24 2.77
CA ARG A 189 32.13 5.37 2.79
C ARG A 189 30.95 6.04 3.50
N MET A 190 31.20 6.70 4.63
CA MET A 190 30.16 7.45 5.35
C MET A 190 29.63 8.63 4.53
N ALA A 191 30.52 9.37 3.85
CA ALA A 191 30.14 10.50 3.01
C ALA A 191 29.29 10.05 1.81
N GLU A 192 29.62 8.94 1.17
CA GLU A 192 28.84 8.35 0.08
C GLU A 192 27.46 7.87 0.56
N ASN A 193 27.39 7.20 1.71
CA ASN A 193 26.12 6.79 2.30
C ASN A 193 25.24 8.01 2.63
N ALA A 194 25.80 9.05 3.25
CA ALA A 194 25.10 10.28 3.54
C ALA A 194 24.59 10.98 2.26
N ARG A 195 25.37 10.99 1.18
CA ARG A 195 24.92 11.49 -0.14
C ARG A 195 23.76 10.66 -0.69
N GLY A 196 23.81 9.34 -0.55
CA GLY A 196 22.73 8.43 -0.95
C GLY A 196 21.43 8.69 -0.17
N ILE A 197 21.53 8.85 1.14
CA ILE A 197 20.39 9.20 2.00
C ILE A 197 19.82 10.56 1.60
N ALA A 198 20.65 11.58 1.41
CA ALA A 198 20.20 12.91 1.00
C ALA A 198 19.45 12.88 -0.35
N ALA A 199 19.97 12.14 -1.33
CA ALA A 199 19.30 11.95 -2.61
C ALA A 199 17.94 11.23 -2.45
N GLY A 200 17.88 10.21 -1.59
CA GLY A 200 16.62 9.52 -1.25
C GLY A 200 15.59 10.46 -0.61
N VAL A 201 16.01 11.29 0.35
CA VAL A 201 15.14 12.27 1.02
C VAL A 201 14.61 13.31 0.03
N MET A 202 15.43 13.79 -0.91
CA MET A 202 14.98 14.70 -1.97
C MET A 202 13.88 14.07 -2.83
N LEU A 203 14.04 12.79 -3.23
CA LEU A 203 13.03 12.09 -4.02
C LEU A 203 11.70 11.94 -3.27
N VAL A 204 11.76 11.63 -1.96
CA VAL A 204 10.57 11.54 -1.11
C VAL A 204 9.89 12.90 -0.99
N ARG A 205 10.65 13.98 -0.81
CA ARG A 205 10.11 15.35 -0.75
C ARG A 205 9.38 15.73 -2.04
N ASP A 206 9.97 15.43 -3.20
CA ASP A 206 9.33 15.68 -4.49
C ASP A 206 8.05 14.86 -4.67
N ARG A 207 8.04 13.61 -4.20
CA ARG A 207 6.84 12.76 -4.24
C ARG A 207 5.75 13.30 -3.33
N LEU A 208 6.11 13.77 -2.14
CA LEU A 208 5.18 14.39 -1.18
C LEU A 208 4.55 15.64 -1.80
N ALA A 209 5.35 16.53 -2.40
CA ALA A 209 4.85 17.72 -3.07
C ALA A 209 3.86 17.41 -4.20
N ARG A 210 4.10 16.32 -4.96
CA ARG A 210 3.16 15.84 -5.98
C ARG A 210 1.86 15.30 -5.39
N VAL A 211 1.91 14.66 -4.22
CA VAL A 211 0.72 14.20 -3.50
C VAL A 211 -0.06 15.41 -2.99
N ASP A 212 0.59 16.41 -2.41
CA ASP A 212 -0.06 17.64 -1.93
C ASP A 212 -0.74 18.42 -3.06
N GLN A 213 -0.10 18.50 -4.23
CA GLN A 213 -0.71 19.08 -5.43
C GLN A 213 -1.95 18.31 -5.89
N ARG A 214 -1.95 16.97 -5.80
CA ARG A 214 -3.11 16.16 -6.15
C ARG A 214 -4.24 16.29 -5.14
N LEU A 215 -3.90 16.35 -3.85
CA LEU A 215 -4.88 16.54 -2.79
C LEU A 215 -5.56 17.90 -2.93
N SER A 216 -4.81 18.98 -3.11
CA SER A 216 -5.38 20.31 -3.32
C SER A 216 -6.28 20.39 -4.57
N ALA A 217 -5.88 19.77 -5.68
CA ALA A 217 -6.72 19.66 -6.87
C ALA A 217 -8.02 18.88 -6.59
N ALA A 218 -7.93 17.74 -5.93
CA ALA A 218 -9.11 16.94 -5.57
C ALA A 218 -10.06 17.68 -4.61
N THR A 219 -9.53 18.48 -3.68
CA THR A 219 -10.34 19.31 -2.79
C THR A 219 -11.12 20.37 -3.58
N LEU A 220 -10.46 21.05 -4.53
CA LEU A 220 -11.13 22.03 -5.40
C LEU A 220 -12.21 21.39 -6.27
N ASP A 221 -11.93 20.20 -6.83
CA ASP A 221 -12.91 19.45 -7.62
C ASP A 221 -14.12 19.05 -6.76
N MET A 222 -13.89 18.59 -5.53
CA MET A 222 -14.96 18.26 -4.58
C MET A 222 -15.80 19.49 -4.22
N GLU A 223 -15.19 20.64 -3.95
CA GLU A 223 -15.93 21.88 -3.73
C GLU A 223 -16.76 22.28 -4.96
N GLY A 224 -16.22 22.11 -6.17
CA GLY A 224 -16.92 22.34 -7.42
C GLY A 224 -18.14 21.42 -7.57
N LEU A 225 -17.99 20.14 -7.30
CA LEU A 225 -19.08 19.15 -7.32
C LEU A 225 -20.14 19.49 -6.27
N THR A 226 -19.74 19.87 -5.05
CA THR A 226 -20.68 20.29 -4.00
C THR A 226 -21.50 21.50 -4.43
N ARG A 227 -20.87 22.54 -5.03
CA ARG A 227 -21.61 23.69 -5.58
C ARG A 227 -22.57 23.28 -6.70
N SER A 228 -22.12 22.40 -7.60
CA SER A 228 -22.97 21.88 -8.69
C SER A 228 -24.18 21.09 -8.17
N ILE A 229 -24.04 20.36 -7.06
CA ILE A 229 -25.15 19.64 -6.43
C ILE A 229 -26.17 20.62 -5.87
N TYR A 230 -25.73 21.66 -5.15
CA TYR A 230 -26.65 22.69 -4.64
C TYR A 230 -27.41 23.39 -5.76
N GLN A 231 -26.71 23.79 -6.83
CA GLN A 231 -27.36 24.40 -7.98
C GLN A 231 -28.38 23.46 -8.64
N ALA A 232 -28.05 22.19 -8.82
CA ALA A 232 -28.99 21.22 -9.38
C ALA A 232 -30.22 21.01 -8.48
N LEU A 233 -30.07 21.08 -7.15
CA LEU A 233 -31.19 21.03 -6.22
C LEU A 233 -32.07 22.27 -6.33
N ASP A 234 -31.49 23.46 -6.40
CA ASP A 234 -32.23 24.71 -6.61
C ASP A 234 -33.01 24.70 -7.93
N ASP A 235 -32.38 24.23 -9.01
CA ASP A 235 -33.01 24.06 -10.32
C ASP A 235 -34.20 23.08 -10.25
N THR A 236 -34.02 21.93 -9.58
CA THR A 236 -35.13 20.97 -9.40
C THR A 236 -36.26 21.53 -8.53
N GLU A 237 -35.95 22.37 -7.55
CA GLU A 237 -36.98 23.04 -6.74
C GLU A 237 -37.78 24.04 -7.60
N ALA A 238 -37.12 24.77 -8.49
CA ALA A 238 -37.78 25.67 -9.44
C ALA A 238 -38.70 24.90 -10.41
N GLU A 239 -38.21 23.81 -11.02
CA GLU A 239 -38.99 22.95 -11.91
C GLU A 239 -40.24 22.38 -11.20
N LEU A 240 -40.11 21.95 -9.94
CA LEU A 240 -41.23 21.45 -9.14
C LEU A 240 -42.25 22.55 -8.81
N ARG A 241 -41.80 23.79 -8.55
CA ARG A 241 -42.69 24.94 -8.34
C ARG A 241 -43.46 25.30 -9.61
N GLU A 242 -42.80 25.28 -10.77
CA GLU A 242 -43.42 25.53 -12.08
C GLU A 242 -44.48 24.48 -12.39
N LEU A 243 -44.17 23.19 -12.25
CA LEU A 243 -45.14 22.11 -12.38
C LEU A 243 -46.32 22.27 -11.41
N GLY A 244 -46.04 22.66 -10.16
CA GLY A 244 -47.06 22.90 -9.15
C GLY A 244 -47.97 24.09 -9.50
N ALA A 245 -47.48 25.08 -10.23
CA ALA A 245 -48.28 26.17 -10.79
C ALA A 245 -49.15 25.67 -11.96
N GLU A 246 -48.56 24.94 -12.92
CA GLU A 246 -49.30 24.35 -14.04
C GLU A 246 -50.48 23.48 -13.55
N MET A 247 -50.24 22.59 -12.58
CA MET A 247 -51.26 21.73 -11.99
C MET A 247 -52.41 22.51 -11.33
N LYS A 248 -52.11 23.67 -10.73
CA LYS A 248 -53.14 24.56 -10.15
C LYS A 248 -53.94 25.30 -11.21
N ASP A 249 -53.32 25.64 -12.33
CA ASP A 249 -54.00 26.27 -13.46
C ASP A 249 -54.93 25.27 -14.16
N PHE A 250 -54.50 24.01 -14.32
CA PHE A 250 -55.38 22.91 -14.75
C PHE A 250 -56.56 22.71 -13.79
N ALA A 251 -56.34 22.81 -12.48
CA ALA A 251 -57.40 22.67 -11.48
C ALA A 251 -58.36 23.87 -11.41
N LYS A 252 -58.00 25.04 -11.98
CA LYS A 252 -58.82 26.26 -12.00
C LYS A 252 -59.58 26.48 -13.32
N GLY A 253 -59.30 25.71 -14.36
CA GLY A 253 -60.15 25.68 -15.56
C GLY A 253 -61.52 25.09 -15.22
N THR A 254 -62.58 25.87 -15.42
CA THR A 254 -63.98 25.41 -15.34
C THR A 254 -64.25 24.22 -16.28
N PRO A 255 -65.15 23.27 -15.93
CA PRO A 255 -65.41 22.10 -16.76
C PRO A 255 -66.34 22.51 -17.91
N GLU A 256 -65.80 22.63 -19.12
CA GLU A 256 -66.62 22.46 -20.31
C GLU A 256 -66.71 20.96 -20.60
N GLN A 257 -67.94 20.46 -20.62
CA GLN A 257 -68.31 19.11 -21.00
C GLN A 257 -67.87 18.82 -22.44
N ASP A 258 -67.16 17.72 -22.65
CA ASP A 258 -67.30 16.90 -23.85
C ASP A 258 -66.83 15.46 -23.56
N ASP A 259 -67.59 14.49 -24.07
CA ASP A 259 -67.57 13.05 -23.76
C ASP A 259 -66.28 12.28 -24.14
N PRO A 260 -66.06 11.06 -23.59
CA PRO A 260 -64.73 10.47 -23.46
C PRO A 260 -64.34 9.53 -24.61
N ALA A 261 -63.09 9.65 -25.07
CA ALA A 261 -62.34 8.57 -25.72
C ALA A 261 -61.15 8.22 -24.82
N PRO A 262 -60.84 6.95 -24.52
CA PRO A 262 -59.78 6.62 -23.56
C PRO A 262 -58.39 6.78 -24.19
N PRO A 263 -57.52 7.69 -23.70
CA PRO A 263 -56.11 7.64 -23.99
C PRO A 263 -55.39 6.76 -22.96
N ARG A 264 -54.39 6.01 -23.44
CA ARG A 264 -53.51 5.13 -22.68
C ARG A 264 -52.85 5.83 -21.47
N PRO A 265 -52.49 5.09 -20.42
CA PRO A 265 -51.66 5.63 -19.35
C PRO A 265 -50.22 5.81 -19.86
N ALA A 266 -49.87 7.04 -20.26
CA ALA A 266 -48.48 7.46 -20.36
C ALA A 266 -48.12 8.15 -19.05
N ALA A 267 -47.37 7.46 -18.19
CA ALA A 267 -46.81 8.05 -16.99
C ALA A 267 -45.93 9.26 -17.36
N PRO A 268 -46.06 10.42 -16.70
CA PRO A 268 -45.11 11.51 -16.87
C PRO A 268 -43.74 11.03 -16.39
N GLN A 269 -42.84 10.75 -17.35
CA GLN A 269 -41.44 10.52 -17.05
C GLN A 269 -40.80 11.88 -16.76
N PHE A 270 -40.71 12.24 -15.48
CA PHE A 270 -39.73 13.23 -15.03
C PHE A 270 -38.34 12.65 -15.30
N ARG A 271 -37.81 12.90 -16.50
CA ARG A 271 -36.37 12.81 -16.75
C ARG A 271 -35.79 14.13 -16.25
N VAL A 272 -35.33 14.13 -15.00
CA VAL A 272 -34.24 15.03 -14.61
C VAL A 272 -33.12 14.73 -15.60
N ARG A 273 -32.88 15.63 -16.56
CA ARG A 273 -31.64 15.61 -17.34
C ARG A 273 -30.54 16.03 -16.37
N ALA A 274 -30.12 15.10 -15.52
CA ALA A 274 -28.77 15.14 -15.01
C ALA A 274 -27.87 15.00 -16.23
N SER A 275 -27.46 16.12 -16.83
CA SER A 275 -26.29 16.19 -17.67
C SER A 275 -25.06 16.00 -16.80
N ALA A 276 -24.99 14.87 -16.10
CA ALA A 276 -23.73 14.29 -15.67
C ALA A 276 -23.07 13.82 -16.97
N GLN A 277 -22.26 14.70 -17.57
CA GLN A 277 -21.28 14.22 -18.54
C GLN A 277 -20.52 13.08 -17.86
N PRO A 278 -20.51 11.87 -18.43
CA PRO A 278 -19.58 10.88 -17.96
C PRO A 278 -18.20 11.44 -18.27
N VAL A 279 -17.49 11.88 -17.23
CA VAL A 279 -16.03 12.05 -17.31
C VAL A 279 -15.51 10.65 -17.57
N ARG A 280 -15.39 10.31 -18.86
CA ARG A 280 -14.62 9.15 -19.29
C ARG A 280 -13.27 9.29 -18.61
N PRO A 281 -12.77 8.28 -17.88
CA PRO A 281 -11.36 8.27 -17.59
C PRO A 281 -10.67 8.34 -18.96
N ARG A 282 -9.91 9.41 -19.20
CA ARG A 282 -9.00 9.50 -20.33
C ARG A 282 -8.08 8.29 -20.19
N ARG A 283 -8.46 7.19 -20.85
CA ARG A 283 -7.54 6.15 -21.29
C ARG A 283 -6.60 6.87 -22.24
N SER A 284 -5.48 7.34 -21.71
CA SER A 284 -4.29 7.59 -22.50
C SER A 284 -4.08 6.35 -23.37
N ALA A 285 -4.21 6.53 -24.68
CA ALA A 285 -3.92 5.50 -25.65
C ALA A 285 -2.51 4.94 -25.37
N PRO A 286 -2.30 3.62 -25.41
CA PRO A 286 -0.95 3.08 -25.43
C PRO A 286 -0.23 3.62 -26.68
N PRO A 287 1.05 4.01 -26.58
CA PRO A 287 1.82 4.44 -27.74
C PRO A 287 1.85 3.32 -28.80
N PRO A 288 1.89 3.67 -30.10
CA PRO A 288 1.89 2.66 -31.17
C PRO A 288 3.15 1.78 -31.07
N PRO A 289 3.05 0.48 -31.42
CA PRO A 289 4.21 -0.40 -31.42
C PRO A 289 5.22 0.11 -32.47
N PRO A 290 6.53 0.14 -32.14
CA PRO A 290 7.53 0.53 -33.13
C PRO A 290 7.54 -0.50 -34.27
N ALA A 291 7.48 0.02 -35.49
CA ALA A 291 7.64 -0.74 -36.72
C ALA A 291 8.98 -1.48 -36.71
N LYS A 292 8.91 -2.76 -37.11
CA LYS A 292 10.07 -3.62 -37.33
C LYS A 292 10.85 -3.08 -38.54
N THR A 293 12.06 -2.58 -38.30
CA THR A 293 13.14 -2.59 -39.30
C THR A 293 14.45 -2.95 -38.61
N PRO A 294 15.29 -3.81 -39.22
CA PRO A 294 16.38 -4.48 -38.54
C PRO A 294 17.63 -3.62 -38.53
N ALA A 295 18.31 -3.53 -37.39
CA ALA A 295 19.61 -2.88 -37.25
C ALA A 295 20.44 -3.60 -36.17
N PRO A 296 21.78 -3.48 -36.21
CA PRO A 296 22.76 -4.56 -36.37
C PRO A 296 23.25 -5.19 -35.04
N PRO A 297 23.94 -6.34 -35.06
CA PRO A 297 24.37 -7.00 -33.84
C PRO A 297 25.52 -6.24 -33.17
N LYS A 298 25.39 -5.98 -31.86
CA LYS A 298 26.46 -5.48 -30.98
C LYS A 298 26.58 -6.36 -29.73
N PRO A 299 27.78 -6.43 -29.13
CA PRO A 299 28.39 -7.68 -28.72
C PRO A 299 27.98 -8.16 -27.32
N ALA A 300 28.01 -9.49 -27.16
CA ALA A 300 27.81 -10.17 -25.89
C ALA A 300 28.96 -9.86 -24.92
N VAL A 301 28.71 -9.01 -23.93
CA VAL A 301 29.59 -8.88 -22.77
C VAL A 301 29.18 -9.94 -21.75
N ARG A 302 30.00 -10.99 -21.64
CA ARG A 302 29.95 -12.00 -20.59
C ARG A 302 29.86 -11.33 -19.22
N ARG A 303 28.75 -11.53 -18.51
CA ARG A 303 28.65 -11.23 -17.08
C ARG A 303 29.65 -12.12 -16.34
N LEU A 304 30.77 -11.55 -15.92
CA LEU A 304 31.62 -12.14 -14.89
C LEU A 304 30.80 -12.21 -13.61
N ARG A 305 30.46 -13.42 -13.17
CA ARG A 305 29.97 -13.66 -11.81
C ARG A 305 31.10 -13.27 -10.86
N SER A 306 30.91 -12.20 -10.08
CA SER A 306 31.83 -11.85 -9.01
C SER A 306 31.72 -12.91 -7.91
N VAL A 307 32.65 -13.86 -7.91
CA VAL A 307 32.95 -14.70 -6.75
C VAL A 307 33.83 -13.86 -5.82
N GLN A 308 33.26 -12.83 -5.20
CA GLN A 308 33.94 -12.15 -4.09
C GLN A 308 33.23 -12.55 -2.82
N ARG A 309 33.78 -13.59 -2.16
CA ARG A 309 33.50 -13.82 -0.75
C ARG A 309 33.96 -12.57 0.02
N PRO A 310 33.17 -12.04 0.95
CA PRO A 310 33.59 -10.91 1.77
C PRO A 310 34.87 -11.27 2.52
N VAL A 311 35.79 -10.32 2.64
CA VAL A 311 37.12 -10.49 3.27
C VAL A 311 37.01 -11.09 4.67
N SER A 312 35.91 -10.83 5.38
CA SER A 312 35.62 -11.42 6.69
C SER A 312 35.49 -12.95 6.66
N GLN A 313 35.00 -13.55 5.57
CA GLN A 313 34.92 -15.00 5.42
C GLN A 313 36.28 -15.62 5.08
N LEU A 314 37.12 -14.91 4.33
CA LEU A 314 38.49 -15.38 4.05
C LEU A 314 39.34 -15.37 5.32
N LEU A 315 39.20 -14.34 6.15
CA LEU A 315 39.89 -14.25 7.44
C LEU A 315 39.40 -15.33 8.42
N GLN A 316 38.09 -15.62 8.44
CA GLN A 316 37.55 -16.69 9.28
C GLN A 316 38.03 -18.07 8.83
N ASP A 317 38.03 -18.35 7.51
CA ASP A 317 38.54 -19.60 6.93
C ASP A 317 40.06 -19.77 7.18
N GLU A 318 40.81 -18.68 7.30
CA GLU A 318 42.26 -18.69 7.58
C GLU A 318 42.56 -18.91 9.07
N ILE A 319 41.74 -18.36 9.96
CA ILE A 319 41.80 -18.62 11.40
C ILE A 319 41.43 -20.08 11.69
N ASP A 320 40.35 -20.59 11.11
CA ASP A 320 39.91 -21.97 11.30
C ASP A 320 40.95 -22.98 10.78
N ARG A 321 41.73 -22.63 9.76
CA ARG A 321 42.87 -23.44 9.27
C ARG A 321 44.09 -23.41 10.20
N LEU A 322 44.31 -22.31 10.92
CA LEU A 322 45.42 -22.19 11.87
C LEU A 322 45.11 -22.90 13.19
N ASP A 323 43.84 -22.99 13.56
CA ASP A 323 43.37 -23.68 14.76
C ASP A 323 43.18 -25.20 14.58
N ASP A 324 43.35 -25.73 13.35
CA ASP A 324 43.27 -27.17 13.07
C ASP A 324 44.65 -27.85 13.28
N PRO A 325 44.86 -28.66 14.33
CA PRO A 325 46.16 -29.26 14.66
C PRO A 325 46.57 -30.44 13.73
N ALA A 326 46.00 -30.56 12.53
CA ALA A 326 46.13 -31.73 11.67
C ALA A 326 47.12 -31.60 10.49
N GLN A 327 47.96 -30.55 10.45
CA GLN A 327 49.03 -30.43 9.44
C GLN A 327 50.44 -30.23 10.01
N LYS A 328 50.77 -30.97 11.08
CA LYS A 328 52.17 -31.32 11.40
C LYS A 328 52.39 -32.82 11.25
N LYS A 329 52.45 -33.29 10.01
CA LYS A 329 53.24 -34.46 9.57
C LYS A 329 53.63 -34.28 8.12
#